data_AF-A0A383AII9-F1
#
_entry.id   AF-A0A383AII9-F1
#
_cell.length_a   1.000
_cell.length_b   1.000
_cell.length_c   1.000
_cell.angle_alpha   90.00
_cell.angle_beta   90.00
_cell.angle_gamma   90.00
#
_symmetry.space_group_name_H-M   'P 1'
#
loop_
_entity.id
_entity.type
_entity.pdbx_description
1 polymer ?
#
loop_
_entity_poly.entity_id
_entity_poly.type
_entity_poly.pdbx_seq_one_letter_code
_entity_poly.pdbx_strand_id
1 'polypeptide(L)' 'MADHMIIASGTSSRHIQALSEQVLEKFKNNGIANCKIEGKDSSDWKLIDGIDVIVHIFNP' A
#
# COMPACT_ATOMS: atom_id res chain seq x y z
N MET A 1 0.29 15.24 6.80
CA MET A 1 -0.89 14.73 7.53
C MET A 1 -1.73 14.07 6.46
N ALA A 2 -2.21 12.84 6.66
CA ALA A 2 -3.07 12.18 5.68
C ALA A 2 -4.52 12.44 6.04
N ASP A 3 -5.34 12.74 5.04
CA ASP A 3 -6.77 13.02 5.19
C ASP A 3 -7.62 11.75 5.11
N HIS A 4 -7.08 10.69 4.52
CA HIS A 4 -7.77 9.41 4.33
C HIS A 4 -6.90 8.19 4.67
N MET A 5 -7.51 7.20 5.31
CA MET A 5 -6.90 5.88 5.56
C MET A 5 -7.79 4.79 4.98
N ILE A 6 -7.19 3.90 4.17
CA ILE A 6 -7.84 2.74 3.57
C ILE A 6 -7.24 1.49 4.22
N ILE A 7 -8.09 0.59 4.71
CA ILE A 7 -7.67 -0.72 5.23
C ILE A 7 -8.13 -1.81 4.27
N ALA A 8 -7.22 -2.71 3.94
CA ALA A 8 -7.47 -3.87 3.10
C ALA A 8 -6.85 -5.13 3.70
N SER A 9 -7.25 -6.28 3.18
CA SER A 9 -6.69 -7.58 3.57
C SER A 9 -6.31 -8.39 2.34
N GLY A 10 -5.20 -9.10 2.40
CA GLY A 10 -4.81 -10.13 1.45
C GLY A 10 -4.91 -11.52 2.05
N THR A 11 -4.53 -12.52 1.26
CA THR A 11 -4.65 -13.95 1.62
C THR A 11 -3.30 -14.66 1.71
N SER A 12 -2.21 -13.96 1.39
CA SER A 12 -0.83 -14.46 1.49
C SER A 12 0.15 -13.29 1.35
N SER A 13 1.38 -13.50 1.80
CA SER A 13 2.51 -12.56 1.60
C SER A 13 2.66 -12.12 0.13
N ARG A 14 2.57 -13.07 -0.81
CA ARG A 14 2.65 -12.76 -2.25
C ARG A 14 1.47 -11.92 -2.73
N HIS A 15 0.27 -12.20 -2.23
CA HIS A 15 -0.93 -11.45 -2.59
C HIS A 15 -0.86 -10.01 -2.07
N ILE A 16 -0.49 -9.80 -0.79
CA ILE A 16 -0.35 -8.43 -0.25
C ILE A 16 0.76 -7.65 -0.96
N GLN A 17 1.85 -8.33 -1.37
CA GLN A 17 2.93 -7.69 -2.14
C GLN A 17 2.41 -7.20 -3.49
N ALA A 18 1.75 -8.06 -4.27
CA ALA A 18 1.18 -7.69 -5.56
C ALA A 18 0.13 -6.56 -5.46
N LEU A 19 -0.74 -6.62 -4.44
CA LEU A 19 -1.70 -5.53 -4.17
C LEU A 19 -0.98 -4.22 -3.87
N SER A 20 0.06 -4.24 -3.04
CA SER A 20 0.82 -3.03 -2.68
C SER A 20 1.51 -2.39 -3.88
N GLU A 21 2.06 -3.20 -4.80
CA GLU A 21 2.67 -2.74 -6.04
C GLU A 21 1.64 -2.13 -7.00
N GLN A 22 0.48 -2.77 -7.14
CA GLN A 22 -0.62 -2.27 -7.97
C GLN A 22 -1.16 -0.92 -7.46
N VAL A 23 -1.29 -0.74 -6.14
CA VAL A 23 -1.69 0.54 -5.55
C VAL A 23 -0.63 1.61 -5.84
N LEU A 24 0.65 1.29 -5.65
CA LEU A 24 1.76 2.20 -5.93
C LEU A 24 1.78 2.65 -7.39
N GLU A 25 1.62 1.72 -8.34
CA GLU A 25 1.53 2.05 -9.78
C GLU A 25 0.35 2.97 -10.07
N LYS A 26 -0.82 2.70 -9.48
CA LYS A 26 -1.98 3.59 -9.65
C LYS A 26 -1.74 4.97 -9.08
N PHE A 27 -1.10 5.10 -7.91
CA PHE A 27 -0.73 6.39 -7.35
C PHE A 27 0.19 7.18 -8.28
N LYS A 28 1.25 6.53 -8.81
CA LYS A 28 2.14 7.16 -9.79
C LYS A 28 1.41 7.61 -11.05
N ASN A 29 0.54 6.76 -11.59
CA ASN A 29 -0.25 7.07 -12.79
C ASN A 29 -1.25 8.22 -12.59
N ASN A 30 -1.67 8.48 -11.35
CA ASN A 30 -2.52 9.62 -10.97
C ASN A 30 -1.72 10.86 -10.55
N GLY A 31 -0.40 10.89 -10.76
CA GLY A 31 0.45 12.05 -10.49
C GLY A 31 1.01 12.12 -9.07
N ILE A 32 0.76 11.11 -8.23
CA ILE A 32 1.34 11.03 -6.88
C ILE A 32 2.74 10.42 -6.99
N ALA A 33 3.73 11.26 -7.29
CA ALA A 33 5.10 10.82 -7.56
C ALA A 33 5.86 10.35 -6.30
N ASN A 34 5.53 10.89 -5.14
CA ASN A 34 6.23 10.64 -3.88
C ASN A 34 5.60 9.51 -3.05
N CYS A 35 4.93 8.56 -3.70
CA CYS A 35 4.37 7.41 -3.02
C CYS A 35 5.42 6.33 -2.75
N LYS A 36 5.31 5.65 -1.61
CA LYS A 36 6.25 4.60 -1.18
C LYS A 36 5.53 3.44 -0.52
N ILE A 37 6.11 2.24 -0.65
CA ILE A 37 5.68 1.04 0.06
C ILE A 37 6.63 0.82 1.23
N GLU A 38 6.09 0.80 2.43
CA GLU A 38 6.74 0.40 3.68
C GLU A 38 6.43 -1.06 3.98
N GLY A 39 7.34 -1.73 4.70
CA GLY A 39 7.18 -3.14 5.05
C GLY A 39 7.41 -4.11 3.88
N LYS A 40 8.21 -3.74 2.87
CA LYS A 40 8.52 -4.62 1.73
C LYS A 40 9.07 -6.00 2.14
N ASP A 41 9.82 -6.06 3.24
CA ASP A 41 10.36 -7.31 3.78
C ASP A 41 9.41 -8.01 4.77
N SER A 42 8.28 -7.39 5.14
CA SER A 42 7.26 -8.02 5.97
C SER A 42 6.41 -9.00 5.16
N SER A 43 6.07 -10.13 5.76
CA SER A 43 5.10 -11.09 5.23
C SER A 43 3.65 -10.79 5.60
N ASP A 44 3.45 -9.95 6.61
CA ASP A 44 2.18 -9.87 7.34
C ASP A 44 1.45 -8.56 7.08
N TRP A 45 2.19 -7.52 6.66
CA TRP A 45 1.60 -6.24 6.35
C TRP A 45 2.36 -5.48 5.27
N LYS A 46 1.65 -4.59 4.59
CA LYS A 46 2.20 -3.56 3.70
C LYS A 46 1.51 -2.25 3.98
N LEU A 47 2.26 -1.15 3.92
CA LEU A 47 1.70 0.20 4.00
C LEU A 47 2.14 1.00 2.78
N ILE A 48 1.19 1.64 2.12
CA ILE A 48 1.44 2.53 1.00
C ILE A 48 1.12 3.95 1.46
N ASP A 49 2.14 4.80 1.47
CA ASP A 49 2.03 6.21 1.80
C ASP A 49 1.86 7.02 0.51
N GLY A 50 0.69 7.64 0.35
CA GLY A 50 0.34 8.52 -0.76
C GLY A 50 0.19 9.98 -0.35
N ILE A 51 0.82 10.41 0.75
CA ILE A 51 0.71 11.75 1.35
C ILE A 51 -0.67 12.02 1.97
N ASP A 52 -1.69 12.18 1.14
CA ASP A 52 -3.06 12.49 1.57
C ASP A 52 -3.88 11.21 1.84
N VAL A 53 -3.46 10.10 1.25
CA VAL A 53 -4.09 8.77 1.39
C VAL A 53 -3.05 7.75 1.88
N ILE A 54 -3.36 7.07 2.98
CA ILE A 54 -2.59 5.93 3.48
C ILE A 54 -3.37 4.64 3.23
N VAL A 55 -2.74 3.64 2.60
CA VAL A 55 -3.35 2.32 2.40
C VAL A 55 -2.60 1.29 3.23
N HIS A 56 -3.30 0.61 4.14
CA HIS A 56 -2.74 -0.44 4.97
C HIS A 56 -3.35 -1.79 4.59
N ILE A 57 -2.50 -2.74 4.19
CA ILE A 57 -2.90 -4.08 3.76
C ILE A 57 -2.38 -5.09 4.78
N PHE A 58 -3.26 -5.92 5.32
CA PHE A 58 -2.92 -6.96 6.29
C PHE A 58 -3.04 -8.36 5.67
N ASN A 59 -2.23 -9.30 6.12
CA ASN A 59 -2.42 -10.73 5.91
C ASN A 59 -2.94 -11.33 7.24
N PRO A 60 -4.21 -11.79 7.31
CA PRO A 60 -4.76 -12.42 8.50
C PRO A 60 -4.06 -13.72 8.90
#